data_AF-A0A6G9H943-F1
#
_entry.id   AF-A0A6G9H943-F1
#
_cell.length_a   1.000
_cell.length_b   1.000
_cell.length_c   1.000
_cell.angle_alpha   90.00
_cell.angle_beta   90.00
_cell.angle_gamma   90.00
#
_symmetry.space_group_name_H-M   'P 1'
#
loop_
_entity.id
_entity.type
_entity.pdbx_description
1 polymer ?
#
loop_
_entity_poly.entity_id
_entity_poly.type
_entity_poly.pdbx_seq_one_letter_code
_entity_poly.pdbx_strand_id
1 'polypeptide(L)'
;MSGRALASRAAFATTLVAALGVAFVVAPRVLAGLGPGSGFAGQGALVRDFRSAFVAYWGAGDPDLSPRMEGLVDYWVRYHVAKAAIAALLLVVCAALGAALWKAFLRADGPGAWRRAALASAGGGVSLLALFSLAVVMANIQGAIAPFSSLLSLLPVGETHGELATTLDQVRAGLSHGPGTATGTGAGSRTSPVLDLMISDFARYHAVMAVISGVVAAALVGFSTLLWRRFAGTPSSAPRTRRVWAAFAALSTLTALAVIVVAAANTGTATNPAPALLGFFNGGM
;
A
#
# COMPACT_ATOMS: atom_id res chain seq x y z
N MET A 1 35.80 1.77 -16.70
CA MET A 1 35.09 2.89 -16.04
C MET A 1 35.95 3.44 -14.91
N SER A 2 36.24 4.74 -14.90
CA SER A 2 37.06 5.37 -13.86
C SER A 2 36.29 5.46 -12.53
N GLY A 3 37.00 5.45 -11.39
CA GLY A 3 36.39 5.53 -10.06
C GLY A 3 35.53 6.79 -9.83
N ARG A 4 35.84 7.90 -10.52
CA ARG A 4 35.05 9.14 -10.48
C ARG A 4 33.65 8.98 -11.06
N ALA A 5 33.48 8.19 -12.13
CA ALA A 5 32.17 7.96 -12.75
C ALA A 5 31.25 7.08 -11.89
N LEU A 6 31.81 6.22 -11.04
CA LEU A 6 31.02 5.43 -10.09
C LEU A 6 30.57 6.28 -8.90
N ALA A 7 31.45 7.15 -8.39
CA ALA A 7 31.14 8.06 -7.30
C ALA A 7 30.06 9.08 -7.69
N SER A 8 30.14 9.65 -8.91
CA SER A 8 29.12 10.59 -9.40
C SER A 8 27.74 9.93 -9.56
N ARG A 9 27.69 8.69 -10.05
CA ARG A 9 26.43 7.92 -10.17
C ARG A 9 25.81 7.60 -8.81
N ALA A 10 26.63 7.22 -7.82
CA ALA A 10 26.15 6.95 -6.48
C ALA A 10 25.61 8.23 -5.81
N ALA A 11 26.33 9.35 -5.94
CA ALA A 11 25.88 10.65 -5.44
C ALA A 11 24.55 11.07 -6.09
N PHE A 12 24.45 10.96 -7.41
CA PHE A 12 23.21 11.25 -8.14
C PHE A 12 22.03 10.38 -7.67
N ALA A 13 22.23 9.07 -7.53
CA ALA A 13 21.19 8.16 -7.05
C ALA A 13 20.74 8.50 -5.63
N THR A 14 21.66 8.85 -4.72
CA THR A 14 21.32 9.30 -3.37
C THR A 14 20.50 10.60 -3.38
N THR A 15 20.91 11.59 -4.19
CA THR A 15 20.13 12.82 -4.36
C THR A 15 18.75 12.53 -4.92
N LEU A 16 18.65 11.61 -5.88
CA LEU A 16 17.36 11.23 -6.47
C LEU A 16 16.45 10.52 -5.46
N VAL A 17 16.98 9.65 -4.60
CA VAL A 17 16.23 9.06 -3.47
C VAL A 17 15.66 10.15 -2.57
N ALA A 18 16.47 11.13 -2.18
CA ALA A 18 16.01 12.24 -1.34
C ALA A 18 14.93 13.08 -2.03
N ALA A 19 15.16 13.44 -3.30
CA ALA A 19 14.21 14.22 -4.10
C ALA A 19 12.86 13.48 -4.28
N LEU A 20 12.88 12.18 -4.57
CA LEU A 20 11.68 11.35 -4.69
C LEU A 20 10.97 11.20 -3.34
N GLY A 21 11.70 11.13 -2.23
CA GLY A 21 11.12 11.14 -0.87
C GLY A 21 10.35 12.43 -0.58
N VAL A 22 10.92 13.58 -0.91
CA VAL A 22 10.23 14.88 -0.81
C VAL A 22 9.03 14.94 -1.76
N ALA A 23 9.22 14.51 -3.01
CA ALA A 23 8.15 14.48 -4.01
C ALA A 23 6.97 13.61 -3.56
N PHE A 24 7.22 12.46 -2.92
CA PHE A 24 6.18 11.57 -2.42
C PHE A 24 5.24 12.24 -1.40
N VAL A 25 5.76 13.21 -0.63
CA VAL A 25 4.98 13.96 0.36
C VAL A 25 4.21 15.12 -0.29
N VAL A 26 4.85 15.84 -1.21
CA VAL A 26 4.33 17.12 -1.74
C VAL A 26 3.53 16.93 -3.03
N ALA A 27 4.08 16.19 -3.99
CA ALA A 27 3.55 16.13 -5.36
C ALA A 27 2.15 15.53 -5.46
N PRO A 28 1.76 14.46 -4.73
CA PRO A 28 0.44 13.85 -4.91
C PRO A 28 -0.73 14.82 -4.70
N ARG A 29 -0.63 15.73 -3.72
CA ARG A 29 -1.68 16.73 -3.46
C ARG A 29 -1.80 17.73 -4.60
N VAL A 30 -0.65 18.20 -5.08
CA VAL A 30 -0.59 19.15 -6.21
C VAL A 30 -1.14 18.51 -7.47
N LEU A 31 -0.67 17.30 -7.82
CA LEU A 31 -1.08 16.57 -9.01
C LEU A 31 -2.57 16.19 -8.98
N ALA A 32 -3.10 15.76 -7.84
CA ALA A 32 -4.52 15.47 -7.69
C ALA A 32 -5.40 16.73 -7.87
N GLY A 33 -4.90 17.90 -7.46
CA GLY A 33 -5.58 19.18 -7.58
C GLY A 33 -5.60 19.79 -8.98
N LEU A 34 -4.87 19.24 -9.97
CA LEU A 34 -4.82 19.77 -11.34
C LEU A 34 -6.03 19.37 -12.21
N GLY A 35 -6.86 18.43 -11.77
CA GLY A 35 -8.02 17.95 -12.55
C GLY A 35 -9.37 18.47 -12.06
N PRO A 36 -10.48 18.09 -12.74
CA PRO A 36 -11.85 18.43 -12.32
C PRO A 36 -12.12 17.97 -10.87
N GLY A 37 -12.81 18.79 -10.06
CA GLY A 37 -12.95 18.54 -8.61
C GLY A 37 -11.80 19.11 -7.75
N SER A 38 -11.01 20.03 -8.31
CA SER A 38 -9.94 20.77 -7.61
C SER A 38 -10.47 21.51 -6.38
N GLY A 39 -9.76 21.48 -5.25
CA GLY A 39 -10.07 22.41 -4.15
C GLY A 39 -9.73 21.98 -2.73
N PHE A 40 -9.29 20.74 -2.48
CA PHE A 40 -8.96 20.34 -1.11
C PHE A 40 -7.62 20.94 -0.69
N ALA A 41 -7.67 22.03 0.09
CA ALA A 41 -6.51 22.74 0.64
C ALA A 41 -5.62 21.89 1.57
N GLY A 42 -6.00 20.63 1.83
CA GLY A 42 -5.27 19.65 2.61
C GLY A 42 -6.14 18.47 3.03
N GLN A 43 -5.53 17.50 3.72
CA GLN A 43 -6.22 16.28 4.19
C GLN A 43 -7.40 16.59 5.12
N GLY A 44 -7.31 17.64 5.95
CA GLY A 44 -8.40 18.03 6.85
C GLY A 44 -9.65 18.56 6.12
N ALA A 45 -9.47 19.25 4.99
CA ALA A 45 -10.59 19.68 4.15
C ALA A 45 -11.25 18.46 3.48
N LEU A 46 -10.45 17.55 2.94
CA LEU A 46 -10.92 16.31 2.34
C LEU A 46 -11.75 15.46 3.32
N VAL A 47 -11.27 15.25 4.55
CA VAL A 47 -11.99 14.48 5.58
C VAL A 47 -13.33 15.14 5.92
N ARG A 48 -13.34 16.48 6.07
CA ARG A 48 -14.55 17.23 6.39
C ARG A 48 -15.58 17.15 5.27
N ASP A 49 -15.14 17.32 4.02
CA ASP A 49 -15.99 17.25 2.86
C ASP A 49 -16.53 15.85 2.66
N PHE A 50 -15.69 14.82 2.81
CA PHE A 50 -16.10 13.43 2.72
C PHE A 50 -17.11 13.04 3.80
N ARG A 51 -16.92 13.48 5.07
CA ARG A 51 -17.92 13.29 6.13
C ARG A 51 -19.29 13.81 5.71
N SER A 52 -19.36 15.06 5.24
CA SER A 52 -20.64 15.67 4.84
C SER A 52 -21.26 14.98 3.62
N ALA A 53 -20.44 14.64 2.62
CA ALA A 53 -20.88 13.97 1.42
C ALA A 53 -21.37 12.54 1.70
N PHE A 54 -20.73 11.84 2.64
CA PHE A 54 -21.10 10.48 3.05
C PHE A 54 -22.46 10.45 3.76
N VAL A 55 -22.72 11.36 4.69
CA VAL A 55 -24.03 11.48 5.36
C VAL A 55 -25.14 11.77 4.35
N ALA A 56 -24.90 12.73 3.44
CA ALA A 56 -25.86 13.08 2.39
C ALA A 56 -26.12 11.92 1.42
N TYR A 57 -25.06 11.23 1.00
CA TYR A 57 -25.14 10.06 0.12
C TYR A 57 -25.94 8.92 0.75
N TRP A 58 -25.65 8.61 2.02
CA TRP A 58 -26.40 7.59 2.76
C TRP A 58 -27.89 7.95 2.91
N GLY A 59 -28.19 9.21 3.24
CA GLY A 59 -29.58 9.67 3.39
C GLY A 59 -30.38 9.67 2.09
N ALA A 60 -29.73 9.86 0.93
CA ALA A 60 -30.38 9.78 -0.37
C ALA A 60 -30.77 8.35 -0.75
N GLY A 61 -30.02 7.34 -0.28
CA GLY A 61 -30.28 5.93 -0.57
C GLY A 61 -30.09 5.51 -2.04
N ASP A 62 -29.50 6.40 -2.85
CA ASP A 62 -29.25 6.19 -4.27
C ASP A 62 -28.01 5.30 -4.48
N PRO A 63 -28.06 4.25 -5.33
CA PRO A 63 -26.86 3.49 -5.70
C PRO A 63 -25.79 4.32 -6.42
N ASP A 64 -26.16 5.41 -7.10
CA ASP A 64 -25.21 6.22 -7.85
C ASP A 64 -24.55 7.28 -6.95
N LEU A 65 -23.25 7.48 -7.15
CA LEU A 65 -22.50 8.46 -6.38
C LEU A 65 -23.00 9.87 -6.69
N SER A 66 -23.32 10.65 -5.65
CA SER A 66 -23.62 12.07 -5.85
C SER A 66 -22.44 12.79 -6.53
N PRO A 67 -22.67 13.86 -7.33
CA PRO A 67 -21.59 14.59 -8.00
C PRO A 67 -20.47 15.06 -7.06
N ARG A 68 -20.82 15.38 -5.80
CA ARG A 68 -19.83 15.74 -4.77
C ARG A 68 -18.97 14.55 -4.35
N MET A 69 -19.57 13.37 -4.22
CA MET A 69 -18.87 12.14 -3.89
C MET A 69 -17.97 11.68 -5.04
N GLU A 70 -18.45 11.77 -6.28
CA GLU A 70 -17.64 11.49 -7.47
C GLU A 70 -16.39 12.37 -7.52
N GLY A 71 -16.51 13.68 -7.27
CA GLY A 71 -15.36 14.60 -7.23
C GLY A 71 -14.33 14.23 -6.16
N LEU A 72 -14.79 13.74 -4.99
CA LEU A 72 -13.91 13.25 -3.91
C LEU A 72 -13.18 11.97 -4.34
N VAL A 73 -13.90 11.02 -4.94
CA VAL A 73 -13.38 9.76 -5.46
C VAL A 73 -12.31 10.02 -6.54
N ASP A 74 -12.62 10.88 -7.50
CA ASP A 74 -11.72 11.26 -8.59
C ASP A 74 -10.41 11.89 -8.09
N TYR A 75 -10.52 12.83 -7.14
CA TYR A 75 -9.34 13.42 -6.50
C TYR A 75 -8.51 12.34 -5.79
N TRP A 76 -9.17 11.43 -5.06
CA TRP A 76 -8.50 10.38 -4.30
C TRP A 76 -7.78 9.36 -5.18
N VAL A 77 -8.39 8.96 -6.30
CA VAL A 77 -7.76 8.11 -7.33
C VAL A 77 -6.47 8.75 -7.82
N ARG A 78 -6.52 10.02 -8.26
CA ARG A 78 -5.33 10.73 -8.80
C ARG A 78 -4.23 10.85 -7.74
N TYR A 79 -4.61 11.10 -6.49
CA TYR A 79 -3.69 11.16 -5.36
C TYR A 79 -2.95 9.82 -5.14
N HIS A 80 -3.68 8.70 -5.15
CA HIS A 80 -3.08 7.38 -5.01
C HIS A 80 -2.25 6.96 -6.22
N VAL A 81 -2.70 7.25 -7.45
CA VAL A 81 -1.91 7.01 -8.68
C VAL A 81 -0.58 7.75 -8.64
N ALA A 82 -0.58 9.03 -8.25
CA ALA A 82 0.64 9.81 -8.11
C ALA A 82 1.60 9.21 -7.08
N LYS A 83 1.08 8.78 -5.91
CA LYS A 83 1.88 8.09 -4.89
C LYS A 83 2.46 6.78 -5.37
N ALA A 84 1.67 5.95 -6.05
CA ALA A 84 2.11 4.68 -6.60
C ALA A 84 3.25 4.89 -7.62
N ALA A 85 3.11 5.86 -8.52
CA ALA A 85 4.13 6.17 -9.52
C ALA A 85 5.45 6.65 -8.88
N ILE A 86 5.39 7.58 -7.94
CA ILE A 86 6.59 8.10 -7.26
C ILE A 86 7.26 7.01 -6.42
N ALA A 87 6.48 6.21 -5.69
CA ALA A 87 7.00 5.10 -4.89
C ALA A 87 7.63 4.01 -5.76
N ALA A 88 7.08 3.74 -6.95
CA ALA A 88 7.66 2.79 -7.91
C ALA A 88 9.00 3.29 -8.46
N LEU A 89 9.09 4.58 -8.80
CA LEU A 89 10.37 5.19 -9.19
C LEU A 89 11.40 5.12 -8.06
N LEU A 90 10.98 5.43 -6.83
CA LEU A 90 11.85 5.33 -5.64
C LEU A 90 12.35 3.90 -5.44
N LEU A 91 11.46 2.90 -5.55
CA LEU A 91 11.81 1.48 -5.47
C LEU A 91 12.89 1.10 -6.49
N VAL A 92 12.75 1.50 -7.75
CA VAL A 92 13.73 1.23 -8.81
C VAL A 92 15.08 1.85 -8.48
N VAL A 93 15.10 3.12 -8.05
CA VAL A 93 16.34 3.82 -7.69
C VAL A 93 17.00 3.18 -6.47
N CYS A 94 16.24 2.82 -5.43
CA CYS A 94 16.74 2.12 -4.26
C CYS A 94 17.29 0.73 -4.61
N ALA A 95 16.65 -0.02 -5.49
CA ALA A 95 17.16 -1.32 -5.94
C ALA A 95 18.51 -1.17 -6.68
N ALA A 96 18.62 -0.19 -7.58
CA ALA A 96 19.86 0.08 -8.30
C ALA A 96 20.99 0.55 -7.37
N LEU A 97 20.69 1.49 -6.47
CA LEU A 97 21.65 2.01 -5.48
C LEU A 97 22.08 0.91 -4.50
N GLY A 98 21.13 0.13 -3.96
CA GLY A 98 21.41 -1.00 -3.10
C GLY A 98 22.33 -2.02 -3.77
N ALA A 99 22.03 -2.41 -5.01
CA ALA A 99 22.89 -3.32 -5.77
C ALA A 99 24.32 -2.77 -5.96
N ALA A 100 24.47 -1.46 -6.18
CA ALA A 100 25.77 -0.80 -6.27
C ALA A 100 26.52 -0.80 -4.92
N LEU A 101 25.83 -0.48 -3.82
CA LEU A 101 26.39 -0.46 -2.47
C LEU A 101 26.85 -1.85 -2.02
N TRP A 102 26.04 -2.89 -2.25
CA TRP A 102 26.39 -4.26 -1.90
C TRP A 102 27.56 -4.79 -2.77
N LYS A 103 27.61 -4.45 -4.06
CA LYS A 103 28.78 -4.75 -4.91
C LYS A 103 30.05 -4.05 -4.39
N ALA A 104 29.94 -2.79 -3.95
CA ALA A 104 31.06 -2.05 -3.37
C ALA A 104 31.51 -2.65 -2.04
N PHE A 105 30.58 -3.07 -1.18
CA PHE A 105 30.86 -3.75 0.08
C PHE A 105 31.61 -5.08 -0.12
N LEU A 106 31.21 -5.86 -1.13
CA LEU A 106 31.85 -7.14 -1.45
C LEU A 106 33.27 -6.97 -2.00
N ARG A 107 33.56 -5.87 -2.72
CA ARG A 107 34.89 -5.55 -3.28
C ARG A 107 35.82 -4.80 -2.32
N ALA A 108 35.34 -4.43 -1.14
CA ALA A 108 36.13 -3.67 -0.19
C ALA A 108 37.15 -4.57 0.53
N ASP A 109 38.36 -4.68 -0.02
CA ASP A 109 39.49 -5.39 0.60
C ASP A 109 40.43 -4.40 1.33
N GLY A 110 41.11 -4.87 2.39
CA GLY A 110 42.02 -4.07 3.22
C GLY A 110 41.47 -3.60 4.59
N PRO A 111 42.29 -2.87 5.40
CA PRO A 111 42.05 -2.59 6.82
C PRO A 111 40.97 -1.53 7.12
N GLY A 112 40.24 -1.03 6.10
CA GLY A 112 39.21 0.00 6.26
C GLY A 112 37.90 -0.51 6.86
N ALA A 113 37.90 -0.97 8.12
CA ALA A 113 36.72 -1.48 8.82
C ALA A 113 35.55 -0.48 8.83
N TRP A 114 35.84 0.80 9.05
CA TRP A 114 34.85 1.89 9.00
C TRP A 114 34.13 1.96 7.64
N ARG A 115 34.89 1.97 6.54
CA ARG A 115 34.32 2.06 5.18
C ARG A 115 33.41 0.87 4.88
N ARG A 116 33.78 -0.32 5.36
CA ARG A 116 32.98 -1.54 5.23
C ARG A 116 31.69 -1.44 6.04
N ALA A 117 31.77 -0.96 7.28
CA ALA A 117 30.60 -0.73 8.11
C ALA A 117 29.65 0.29 7.46
N ALA A 118 30.16 1.43 7.00
CA ALA A 118 29.38 2.45 6.31
C ALA A 118 28.67 1.92 5.06
N LEU A 119 29.36 1.13 4.23
CA LEU A 119 28.75 0.52 3.04
C LEU A 119 27.68 -0.51 3.40
N ALA A 120 27.89 -1.31 4.45
CA ALA A 120 26.91 -2.28 4.93
C ALA A 120 25.67 -1.58 5.51
N SER A 121 25.86 -0.55 6.34
CA SER A 121 24.78 0.24 6.92
C SER A 121 23.97 0.98 5.83
N ALA A 122 24.65 1.63 4.89
CA ALA A 122 23.98 2.28 3.77
C ALA A 122 23.24 1.27 2.87
N GLY A 123 23.87 0.13 2.56
CA GLY A 123 23.25 -0.95 1.81
C GLY A 123 22.01 -1.50 2.50
N GLY A 124 22.08 -1.73 3.81
CA GLY A 124 20.95 -2.18 4.63
C GLY A 124 19.81 -1.16 4.67
N GLY A 125 20.13 0.11 4.92
CA GLY A 125 19.14 1.20 4.95
C GLY A 125 18.42 1.37 3.61
N VAL A 126 19.16 1.35 2.49
CA VAL A 126 18.56 1.43 1.15
C VAL A 126 17.72 0.19 0.81
N SER A 127 18.14 -1.01 1.27
CA SER A 127 17.33 -2.23 1.12
C SER A 127 16.02 -2.17 1.91
N LEU A 128 16.04 -1.63 3.14
CA LEU A 128 14.82 -1.40 3.93
C LEU A 128 13.90 -0.37 3.26
N LEU A 129 14.46 0.73 2.75
CA LEU A 129 13.70 1.74 2.03
C LEU A 129 13.07 1.18 0.74
N ALA A 130 13.75 0.25 0.05
CA ALA A 130 13.18 -0.46 -1.08
C ALA A 130 11.96 -1.31 -0.67
N LEU A 131 12.06 -2.10 0.41
CA LEU A 131 10.93 -2.88 0.93
C LEU A 131 9.75 -1.99 1.35
N PHE A 132 10.03 -0.88 2.02
CA PHE A 132 9.02 0.12 2.36
C PHE A 132 8.36 0.70 1.11
N SER A 133 9.15 1.08 0.10
CA SER A 133 8.64 1.62 -1.17
C SER A 133 7.77 0.61 -1.90
N LEU A 134 8.11 -0.68 -1.86
CA LEU A 134 7.28 -1.76 -2.40
C LEU A 134 5.93 -1.84 -1.69
N ALA A 135 5.90 -1.83 -0.36
CA ALA A 135 4.66 -1.84 0.41
C ALA A 135 3.78 -0.61 0.09
N VAL A 136 4.41 0.57 -0.05
CA VAL A 136 3.73 1.80 -0.45
C VAL A 136 3.14 1.68 -1.87
N VAL A 137 3.86 1.11 -2.84
CA VAL A 137 3.30 0.86 -4.18
C VAL A 137 2.06 -0.02 -4.10
N MET A 138 2.13 -1.13 -3.37
CA MET A 138 1.01 -2.07 -3.22
C MET A 138 -0.23 -1.37 -2.63
N ALA A 139 -0.05 -0.64 -1.53
CA ALA A 139 -1.15 0.06 -0.85
C ALA A 139 -1.77 1.16 -1.74
N ASN A 140 -0.98 1.87 -2.53
CA ASN A 140 -1.49 2.95 -3.37
C ASN A 140 -2.13 2.44 -4.67
N ILE A 141 -1.70 1.31 -5.23
CA ILE A 141 -2.45 0.67 -6.33
C ILE A 141 -3.82 0.20 -5.83
N GLN A 142 -3.87 -0.42 -4.65
CA GLN A 142 -5.12 -0.85 -4.02
C GLN A 142 -6.07 0.34 -3.81
N GLY A 143 -5.58 1.45 -3.23
CA GLY A 143 -6.36 2.66 -3.00
C GLY A 143 -6.86 3.33 -4.28
N ALA A 144 -6.12 3.23 -5.39
CA ALA A 144 -6.56 3.76 -6.68
C ALA A 144 -7.63 2.90 -7.36
N ILE A 145 -7.60 1.57 -7.17
CA ILE A 145 -8.54 0.65 -7.83
C ILE A 145 -9.89 0.60 -7.11
N ALA A 146 -9.90 0.64 -5.77
CA ALA A 146 -11.12 0.66 -4.94
C ALA A 146 -11.16 1.95 -4.08
N PRO A 147 -11.41 3.10 -4.73
CA PRO A 147 -11.23 4.41 -4.12
C PRO A 147 -12.28 4.74 -3.07
N PHE A 148 -13.49 4.16 -3.16
CA PHE A 148 -14.56 4.43 -2.20
C PHE A 148 -14.21 3.82 -0.83
N SER A 149 -13.80 2.55 -0.79
CA SER A 149 -13.31 1.89 0.44
C SER A 149 -12.01 2.50 0.95
N SER A 150 -11.14 2.93 0.04
CA SER A 150 -9.96 3.67 0.43
C SER A 150 -10.31 5.01 1.10
N LEU A 151 -11.32 5.73 0.59
CA LEU A 151 -11.85 6.93 1.21
C LEU A 151 -12.51 6.64 2.57
N LEU A 152 -13.24 5.51 2.72
CA LEU A 152 -13.85 5.12 4.00
C LEU A 152 -12.81 5.08 5.13
N SER A 153 -11.55 4.75 4.86
CA SER A 153 -10.47 4.79 5.86
C SER A 153 -10.19 6.18 6.45
N LEU A 154 -10.68 7.25 5.80
CA LEU A 154 -10.61 8.62 6.29
C LEU A 154 -11.79 9.00 7.20
N LEU A 155 -12.86 8.19 7.26
CA LEU A 155 -13.99 8.48 8.14
C LEU A 155 -13.55 8.30 9.60
N PRO A 156 -13.89 9.24 10.49
CA PRO A 156 -13.70 9.06 11.92
C PRO A 156 -14.75 8.07 12.43
N VAL A 157 -14.51 6.77 12.25
CA VAL A 157 -15.45 5.70 12.64
C VAL A 157 -15.74 5.64 14.14
N GLY A 158 -14.88 6.25 14.96
CA GLY A 158 -15.06 6.42 16.41
C GLY A 158 -15.85 7.67 16.82
N GLU A 159 -16.41 8.44 15.88
CA GLU A 159 -17.31 9.57 16.19
C GLU A 159 -18.57 9.06 16.89
N THR A 160 -18.90 9.67 18.03
CA THR A 160 -20.02 9.25 18.90
C THR A 160 -21.18 10.24 18.91
N HIS A 161 -21.02 11.41 18.26
CA HIS A 161 -22.04 12.46 18.28
C HIS A 161 -22.34 13.02 16.87
N GLY A 162 -23.56 13.51 16.71
CA GLY A 162 -24.04 14.18 15.49
C GLY A 162 -24.41 13.22 14.37
N GLU A 163 -24.73 13.81 13.20
CA GLU A 163 -25.31 13.08 12.06
C GLU A 163 -24.44 11.91 11.57
N LEU A 164 -23.11 12.08 11.57
CA LEU A 164 -22.19 11.02 11.17
C LEU A 164 -22.28 9.81 12.11
N ALA A 165 -22.36 10.00 13.42
CA ALA A 165 -22.50 8.90 14.36
C ALA A 165 -23.79 8.11 14.10
N THR A 166 -24.90 8.82 13.89
CA THR A 166 -26.18 8.21 13.51
C THR A 166 -26.08 7.43 12.20
N THR A 167 -25.44 7.98 11.16
CA THR A 167 -25.20 7.27 9.90
C THR A 167 -24.35 6.01 10.11
N LEU A 168 -23.27 6.09 10.89
CA LEU A 168 -22.42 4.93 11.18
C LEU A 168 -23.17 3.83 11.95
N ASP A 169 -24.05 4.19 12.88
CA ASP A 169 -24.89 3.22 13.60
C ASP A 169 -25.87 2.52 12.65
N GLN A 170 -26.45 3.24 11.70
CA GLN A 170 -27.31 2.66 10.66
C GLN A 170 -26.53 1.69 9.75
N VAL A 171 -25.29 2.05 9.37
CA VAL A 171 -24.40 1.15 8.60
C VAL A 171 -24.09 -0.12 9.39
N ARG A 172 -23.70 -0.01 10.67
CA ARG A 172 -23.45 -1.16 11.55
C ARG A 172 -24.68 -2.05 11.68
N ALA A 173 -25.86 -1.46 11.87
CA ALA A 173 -27.12 -2.19 11.94
C ALA A 173 -27.37 -2.94 10.62
N GLY A 174 -27.27 -2.27 9.47
CA GLY A 174 -27.46 -2.90 8.16
C GLY A 174 -26.51 -4.08 7.91
N LEU A 175 -25.23 -3.95 8.28
CA LEU A 175 -24.24 -5.03 8.16
C LEU A 175 -24.52 -6.20 9.09
N SER A 176 -25.09 -5.95 10.27
CA SER A 176 -25.36 -6.98 11.29
C SER A 176 -26.55 -7.88 10.93
N HIS A 177 -27.50 -7.41 10.13
CA HIS A 177 -28.70 -8.19 9.76
C HIS A 177 -28.43 -9.20 8.63
N GLY A 178 -27.28 -9.08 7.95
CA GLY A 178 -26.79 -9.98 6.89
C GLY A 178 -27.66 -9.98 5.62
N PRO A 179 -27.15 -10.46 4.47
CA PRO A 179 -27.91 -10.54 3.22
C PRO A 179 -29.04 -11.60 3.19
N GLY A 180 -29.53 -12.14 4.32
CA GLY A 180 -30.29 -13.40 4.28
C GLY A 180 -31.09 -13.85 5.50
N THR A 181 -31.52 -12.98 6.40
CA THR A 181 -32.49 -13.36 7.46
C THR A 181 -33.93 -12.99 7.08
N ALA A 182 -34.41 -13.48 5.94
CA ALA A 182 -35.82 -13.42 5.57
C ALA A 182 -36.43 -14.82 5.50
N THR A 183 -36.76 -15.38 6.66
CA THR A 183 -37.75 -16.46 6.79
C THR A 183 -39.18 -15.89 6.87
N GLY A 184 -39.48 -14.88 6.06
CA GLY A 184 -40.80 -14.25 5.99
C GLY A 184 -41.22 -14.09 4.53
N THR A 185 -42.31 -14.75 4.16
CA THR A 185 -42.97 -14.60 2.86
C THR A 185 -43.51 -13.19 2.69
N GLY A 186 -42.73 -12.31 2.08
CA GLY A 186 -43.14 -10.96 1.66
C GLY A 186 -41.96 -10.20 1.04
N ALA A 187 -42.12 -9.74 -0.20
CA ALA A 187 -41.27 -8.82 -0.97
C ALA A 187 -39.82 -8.62 -0.47
N GLY A 188 -38.88 -9.29 -1.14
CA GLY A 188 -37.46 -9.44 -0.78
C GLY A 188 -36.81 -8.28 -0.02
N SER A 189 -36.29 -8.60 1.16
CA SER A 189 -35.36 -7.80 1.96
C SER A 189 -34.03 -7.65 1.20
N ARG A 190 -34.03 -6.80 0.17
CA ARG A 190 -32.81 -6.35 -0.48
C ARG A 190 -32.08 -5.44 0.51
N THR A 191 -30.81 -5.74 0.75
CA THR A 191 -29.85 -4.80 1.36
C THR A 191 -30.00 -3.42 0.70
N SER A 192 -29.80 -2.34 1.45
CA SER A 192 -29.78 -0.99 0.85
C SER A 192 -28.78 -0.97 -0.33
N PRO A 193 -29.14 -0.42 -1.51
CA PRO A 193 -28.24 -0.37 -2.66
C PRO A 193 -26.89 0.30 -2.35
N VAL A 194 -26.91 1.32 -1.49
CA VAL A 194 -25.70 1.98 -0.98
C VAL A 194 -24.83 0.97 -0.22
N LEU A 195 -25.43 0.17 0.66
CA LEU A 195 -24.72 -0.82 1.47
C LEU A 195 -24.15 -1.96 0.61
N ASP A 196 -24.87 -2.39 -0.43
CA ASP A 196 -24.35 -3.36 -1.41
C ASP A 196 -23.12 -2.81 -2.15
N LEU A 197 -23.13 -1.52 -2.53
CA LEU A 197 -21.98 -0.85 -3.12
C LEU A 197 -20.80 -0.78 -2.14
N MET A 198 -21.04 -0.43 -0.87
CA MET A 198 -20.00 -0.42 0.17
C MET A 198 -19.36 -1.81 0.35
N ILE A 199 -20.19 -2.87 0.44
CA ILE A 199 -19.72 -4.25 0.61
C ILE A 199 -18.93 -4.71 -0.63
N SER A 200 -19.43 -4.42 -1.83
CA SER A 200 -18.81 -4.83 -3.09
C SER A 200 -17.47 -4.12 -3.32
N ASP A 201 -17.41 -2.81 -3.09
CA ASP A 201 -16.15 -2.06 -3.21
C ASP A 201 -15.13 -2.49 -2.14
N PHE A 202 -15.59 -2.80 -0.92
CA PHE A 202 -14.71 -3.31 0.14
C PHE A 202 -14.14 -4.69 -0.21
N ALA A 203 -14.97 -5.57 -0.76
CA ALA A 203 -14.52 -6.86 -1.29
C ALA A 203 -13.47 -6.67 -2.39
N ARG A 204 -13.71 -5.73 -3.31
CA ARG A 204 -12.79 -5.39 -4.40
C ARG A 204 -11.46 -4.82 -3.87
N TYR A 205 -11.51 -3.94 -2.87
CA TYR A 205 -10.34 -3.40 -2.20
C TYR A 205 -9.42 -4.51 -1.69
N HIS A 206 -9.97 -5.48 -0.96
CA HIS A 206 -9.19 -6.61 -0.45
C HIS A 206 -8.78 -7.61 -1.55
N ALA A 207 -9.63 -7.88 -2.53
CA ALA A 207 -9.29 -8.76 -3.66
C ALA A 207 -8.08 -8.23 -4.44
N VAL A 208 -8.00 -6.93 -4.69
CA VAL A 208 -6.87 -6.29 -5.37
C VAL A 208 -5.58 -6.49 -4.58
N MET A 209 -5.59 -6.28 -3.27
CA MET A 209 -4.40 -6.50 -2.45
C MET A 209 -4.00 -7.98 -2.37
N ALA A 210 -4.97 -8.90 -2.38
CA ALA A 210 -4.71 -10.33 -2.47
C ALA A 210 -3.96 -10.68 -3.76
N VAL A 211 -4.42 -10.17 -4.91
CA VAL A 211 -3.77 -10.39 -6.22
C VAL A 211 -2.37 -9.78 -6.25
N ILE A 212 -2.21 -8.52 -5.86
CA ILE A 212 -0.91 -7.82 -5.85
C ILE A 212 0.07 -8.56 -4.93
N SER A 213 -0.37 -8.91 -3.72
CA SER A 213 0.45 -9.65 -2.76
C SER A 213 0.83 -11.03 -3.29
N GLY A 214 -0.08 -11.74 -3.95
CA GLY A 214 0.21 -13.02 -4.59
C GLY A 214 1.30 -12.92 -5.66
N VAL A 215 1.23 -11.90 -6.53
CA VAL A 215 2.26 -11.63 -7.55
C VAL A 215 3.61 -11.30 -6.91
N VAL A 216 3.63 -10.43 -5.89
CA VAL A 216 4.84 -10.05 -5.17
C VAL A 216 5.44 -11.25 -4.44
N ALA A 217 4.62 -12.07 -3.78
CA ALA A 217 5.06 -13.30 -3.12
C ALA A 217 5.69 -14.28 -4.11
N ALA A 218 5.06 -14.52 -5.27
CA ALA A 218 5.62 -15.39 -6.30
C ALA A 218 6.98 -14.89 -6.80
N ALA A 219 7.12 -13.58 -7.03
CA ALA A 219 8.38 -12.96 -7.41
C ALA A 219 9.46 -13.12 -6.31
N LEU A 220 9.10 -12.89 -5.04
CA LEU A 220 10.00 -13.04 -3.90
C LEU A 220 10.44 -14.50 -3.68
N VAL A 221 9.54 -15.47 -3.85
CA VAL A 221 9.87 -16.89 -3.78
C VAL A 221 10.87 -17.25 -4.87
N GLY A 222 10.59 -16.88 -6.13
CA GLY A 222 11.52 -17.12 -7.25
C GLY A 222 12.88 -16.47 -7.02
N PHE A 223 12.89 -15.21 -6.55
CA PHE A 223 14.13 -14.51 -6.20
C PHE A 223 14.88 -15.18 -5.05
N SER A 224 14.17 -15.61 -4.01
CA SER A 224 14.76 -16.32 -2.87
C SER A 224 15.39 -17.65 -3.29
N THR A 225 14.73 -18.42 -4.16
CA THR A 225 15.31 -19.65 -4.74
C THR A 225 16.60 -19.35 -5.49
N LEU A 226 16.64 -18.29 -6.30
CA LEU A 226 17.87 -17.88 -6.99
C LEU A 226 18.98 -17.53 -6.00
N LEU A 227 18.67 -16.80 -4.93
CA LEU A 227 19.63 -16.41 -3.89
C LEU A 227 20.17 -17.62 -3.11
N TRP A 228 19.32 -18.57 -2.75
CA TRP A 228 19.74 -19.83 -2.12
C TRP A 228 20.64 -20.66 -3.03
N ARG A 229 20.35 -20.72 -4.34
CA ARG A 229 21.25 -21.36 -5.32
C ARG A 229 22.61 -20.65 -5.41
N ARG A 230 22.64 -19.31 -5.38
CA ARG A 230 23.89 -18.54 -5.36
C ARG A 230 24.67 -18.72 -4.06
N PHE A 231 23.99 -18.82 -2.92
CA PHE A 231 24.60 -19.15 -1.64
C PHE A 231 25.28 -20.54 -1.69
N ALA A 232 24.56 -21.56 -2.15
CA ALA A 232 25.06 -22.93 -2.23
C ALA A 232 26.25 -23.07 -3.20
N GLY A 233 26.24 -22.34 -4.31
CA GLY A 233 27.34 -22.32 -5.28
C GLY A 233 28.55 -21.43 -4.90
N THR A 234 28.48 -20.67 -3.79
CA THR A 234 29.59 -19.80 -3.38
C THR A 234 30.63 -20.60 -2.60
N PRO A 235 31.92 -20.61 -3.02
CA PRO A 235 32.99 -21.34 -2.33
C PRO A 235 33.18 -20.90 -0.86
N SER A 236 33.64 -21.82 -0.01
CA SER A 236 33.95 -21.55 1.41
C SER A 236 35.05 -20.49 1.60
N SER A 237 35.92 -20.30 0.61
CA SER A 237 36.95 -19.27 0.58
C SER A 237 36.43 -17.83 0.46
N ALA A 238 35.14 -17.64 0.15
CA ALA A 238 34.49 -16.33 0.03
C ALA A 238 33.38 -16.12 1.10
N PRO A 239 33.71 -16.16 2.41
CA PRO A 239 32.71 -16.18 3.49
C PRO A 239 31.83 -14.93 3.52
N ARG A 240 32.35 -13.76 3.10
CA ARG A 240 31.59 -12.51 3.04
C ARG A 240 30.48 -12.55 2.00
N THR A 241 30.81 -12.93 0.78
CA THR A 241 29.84 -13.11 -0.32
C THR A 241 28.77 -14.11 0.07
N ARG A 242 29.19 -15.22 0.69
CA ARG A 242 28.28 -16.25 1.19
C ARG A 242 27.31 -15.70 2.25
N ARG A 243 27.77 -14.90 3.22
CA ARG A 243 26.90 -14.25 4.21
C ARG A 243 25.90 -13.29 3.60
N VAL A 244 26.32 -12.48 2.62
CA VAL A 244 25.40 -11.54 1.93
C VAL A 244 24.31 -12.31 1.19
N TRP A 245 24.65 -13.37 0.45
CA TRP A 245 23.64 -14.21 -0.20
C TRP A 245 22.70 -14.87 0.82
N ALA A 246 23.22 -15.41 1.91
CA ALA A 246 22.40 -16.00 2.97
C ALA A 246 21.44 -14.98 3.59
N ALA A 247 21.91 -13.77 3.90
CA ALA A 247 21.10 -12.71 4.49
C ALA A 247 19.96 -12.27 3.56
N PHE A 248 20.25 -12.05 2.27
CA PHE A 248 19.22 -11.72 1.28
C PHE A 248 18.26 -12.89 1.01
N ALA A 249 18.76 -14.12 0.99
CA ALA A 249 17.93 -15.30 0.81
C ALA A 249 16.95 -15.46 1.98
N ALA A 250 17.45 -15.35 3.22
CA ALA A 250 16.62 -15.38 4.42
C ALA A 250 15.62 -14.22 4.46
N LEU A 251 16.06 -12.98 4.20
CA LEU A 251 15.18 -11.82 4.15
C LEU A 251 14.07 -11.98 3.11
N SER A 252 14.41 -12.38 1.88
CA SER A 252 13.41 -12.60 0.83
C SER A 252 12.45 -13.75 1.16
N THR A 253 12.92 -14.84 1.79
CA THR A 253 12.03 -15.92 2.28
C THR A 253 11.06 -15.38 3.34
N LEU A 254 11.56 -14.65 4.35
CA LEU A 254 10.73 -14.10 5.42
C LEU A 254 9.72 -13.08 4.90
N THR A 255 10.15 -12.18 4.00
CA THR A 255 9.24 -11.22 3.36
C THR A 255 8.21 -11.94 2.49
N ALA A 256 8.58 -12.98 1.73
CA ALA A 256 7.62 -13.77 0.96
C ALA A 256 6.56 -14.39 1.86
N LEU A 257 6.96 -15.01 2.98
CA LEU A 257 6.03 -15.60 3.94
C LEU A 257 5.06 -14.55 4.52
N ALA A 258 5.58 -13.39 4.93
CA ALA A 258 4.74 -12.29 5.42
C ALA A 258 3.74 -11.81 4.36
N VAL A 259 4.17 -11.66 3.10
CA VAL A 259 3.30 -11.23 2.00
C VAL A 259 2.26 -12.32 1.64
N ILE A 260 2.60 -13.60 1.76
CA ILE A 260 1.63 -14.71 1.60
C ILE A 260 0.54 -14.63 2.67
N VAL A 261 0.90 -14.34 3.92
CA VAL A 261 -0.09 -14.12 5.00
C VAL A 261 -1.01 -12.94 4.65
N VAL A 262 -0.46 -11.83 4.16
CA VAL A 262 -1.24 -10.69 3.69
C VAL A 262 -2.20 -11.10 2.57
N ALA A 263 -1.73 -11.87 1.58
CA ALA A 263 -2.57 -12.35 0.48
C ALA A 263 -3.72 -13.25 0.98
N ALA A 264 -3.43 -14.17 1.90
CA ALA A 264 -4.42 -15.07 2.48
C ALA A 264 -5.48 -14.30 3.30
N ALA A 265 -5.04 -13.38 4.16
CA ALA A 265 -5.94 -12.55 4.96
C ALA A 265 -6.87 -11.70 4.06
N ASN A 266 -6.31 -11.06 3.03
CA ASN A 266 -7.08 -10.26 2.09
C ASN A 266 -8.03 -11.11 1.23
N THR A 267 -7.65 -12.35 0.89
CA THR A 267 -8.56 -13.29 0.21
C THR A 267 -9.74 -13.64 1.10
N GLY A 268 -9.49 -13.94 2.38
CA GLY A 268 -10.54 -14.20 3.37
C GLY A 268 -11.53 -13.04 3.47
N THR A 269 -11.02 -11.82 3.65
CA THR A 269 -11.85 -10.60 3.69
C THR A 269 -12.63 -10.38 2.39
N ALA A 270 -12.01 -10.59 1.22
CA ALA A 270 -12.68 -10.43 -0.06
C ALA A 270 -13.83 -11.44 -0.26
N THR A 271 -13.67 -12.68 0.24
CA THR A 271 -14.71 -13.72 0.15
C THR A 271 -15.83 -13.55 1.15
N ASN A 272 -15.59 -12.88 2.27
CA ASN A 272 -16.58 -12.60 3.30
C ASN A 272 -16.48 -11.14 3.80
N PRO A 273 -16.85 -10.16 2.95
CA PRO A 273 -16.59 -8.75 3.18
C PRO A 273 -17.45 -8.11 4.29
N ALA A 274 -18.71 -8.52 4.44
CA ALA A 274 -19.65 -7.85 5.34
C ALA A 274 -19.25 -7.93 6.83
N PRO A 275 -18.85 -9.10 7.38
CA PRO A 275 -18.38 -9.18 8.77
C PRO A 275 -17.08 -8.39 9.01
N ALA A 276 -16.17 -8.38 8.03
CA ALA A 276 -14.93 -7.63 8.13
C ALA A 276 -15.17 -6.11 8.07
N LEU A 277 -16.08 -5.66 7.21
CA LEU A 277 -16.51 -4.26 7.13
C LEU A 277 -17.23 -3.82 8.41
N LEU A 278 -18.05 -4.69 9.01
CA LEU A 278 -18.64 -4.44 10.33
C LEU A 278 -17.55 -4.32 11.40
N GLY A 279 -16.54 -5.20 11.38
CA GLY A 279 -15.36 -5.10 12.23
C GLY A 279 -14.65 -3.76 12.11
N PHE A 280 -14.43 -3.28 10.88
CA PHE A 280 -13.87 -1.95 10.60
C PHE A 280 -14.70 -0.83 11.24
N PHE A 281 -16.03 -0.83 11.06
CA PHE A 281 -16.90 0.19 11.66
C PHE A 281 -17.02 0.09 13.18
N ASN A 282 -16.72 -1.06 13.78
CA ASN A 282 -16.63 -1.25 15.23
C ASN A 282 -15.28 -0.82 15.81
N GLY A 283 -14.36 -0.30 14.99
CA GLY A 283 -13.03 0.14 15.41
C GLY A 283 -11.96 -0.95 15.37
N GLY A 284 -12.25 -2.09 14.72
CA GLY A 284 -11.23 -3.09 14.38
C GLY A 284 -10.23 -2.53 13.38
N MET A 285 -8.93 -2.72 13.66
CA MET A 285 -7.84 -2.45 12.72
C MET A 285 -7.64 -3.61 11.73
#